data_AF-A0A7J4BVQ4-F1
#
_entry.id   AF-A0A7J4BVQ4-F1
#
_cell.length_a   1.000
_cell.length_b   1.000
_cell.length_c   1.000
_cell.angle_alpha   90.00
_cell.angle_beta   90.00
_cell.angle_gamma   90.00
#
_symmetry.space_group_name_H-M   'P 1'
#
loop_
_entity.id
_entity.type
_entity.pdbx_description
1 polymer ?
#
loop_
_entity_poly.entity_id
_entity_poly.type
_entity_poly.pdbx_seq_one_letter_code
_entity_poly.pdbx_strand_id
1 'polypeptide(L)'
;MGVQNALKWVLVTCFGYTGYRNARFGRIECHEAICAWAREILLQAIDIASEEGWETLHAIVDSMWLSDLENRDEPSRNRSIDRIRIKLLNQIGIPADLEDIYHWICFIPNRTTGVGALTKYFGYGDEGWKVRGIELRQHSTCTWIEQLQTTSLEILKDDPSSLSQFQVTVNLHRELKNLKDGKVALKDLIIARRIRKELGDERVQTIATAALLRAAKLGRRIPPGNKAKFAVVSWRHRHSTERVRLASEIESQNATTYQLTGDVEFYEPLARRAIWAILSPFGWDESGIDCCRRQPLTLESFCQKSESDA
;
A
#
# COMPACT_ATOMS: atom_id res chain seq x y z
N MET A 1 17.12 9.20 22.60
CA MET A 1 16.11 8.77 21.60
C MET A 1 14.68 9.23 21.89
N GLY A 2 14.23 9.37 23.15
CA GLY A 2 12.83 9.75 23.44
C GLY A 2 12.45 11.21 23.13
N VAL A 3 13.31 12.18 23.46
CA VAL A 3 12.98 13.63 23.35
C VAL A 3 12.86 14.09 21.89
N GLN A 4 13.82 13.71 21.02
CA GLN A 4 13.79 14.06 19.60
C GLN A 4 12.55 13.49 18.89
N ASN A 5 12.19 12.23 19.18
CA ASN A 5 10.99 11.62 18.64
C ASN A 5 9.72 12.32 19.16
N ALA A 6 9.67 12.69 20.43
CA ALA A 6 8.54 13.42 21.00
C ALA A 6 8.39 14.80 20.34
N LEU A 7 9.47 15.56 20.16
CA LEU A 7 9.45 16.86 19.48
C LEU A 7 9.00 16.72 18.02
N LYS A 8 9.48 15.69 17.31
CA LYS A 8 9.00 15.38 15.95
C LYS A 8 7.49 15.17 15.93
N TRP A 9 6.94 14.39 16.86
CA TRP A 9 5.50 14.17 16.95
C TRP A 9 4.71 15.44 17.29
N VAL A 10 5.22 16.28 18.19
CA VAL A 10 4.61 17.58 18.49
C VAL A 10 4.55 18.45 17.24
N LEU A 11 5.65 18.58 16.49
CA LEU A 11 5.69 19.39 15.27
C LEU A 11 4.74 18.87 14.18
N VAL A 12 4.73 17.55 13.92
CA VAL A 12 3.82 16.94 12.94
C VAL A 12 2.35 17.11 13.35
N THR A 13 2.05 17.00 14.64
CA THR A 13 0.68 17.19 15.13
C THR A 13 0.24 18.66 15.13
N CYS A 14 1.16 19.61 15.33
CA CYS A 14 0.88 21.05 15.18
C CYS A 14 0.37 21.39 13.77
N PHE A 15 0.97 20.82 12.72
CA PHE A 15 0.48 20.98 11.36
C PHE A 15 -0.93 20.40 11.17
N GLY A 16 -1.19 19.18 11.66
CA GLY A 16 -2.54 18.60 11.59
C GLY A 16 -3.59 19.37 12.41
N TYR A 17 -3.16 20.01 13.51
CA TYR A 17 -3.99 20.80 14.39
C TYR A 17 -4.56 22.05 13.69
N THR A 18 -3.81 22.69 12.78
CA THR A 18 -4.29 23.88 12.07
C THR A 18 -5.53 23.59 11.22
N GLY A 19 -5.65 22.39 10.65
CA GLY A 19 -6.80 21.96 9.85
C GLY A 19 -7.88 21.17 10.60
N TYR A 20 -7.72 20.92 11.91
CA TYR A 20 -8.67 20.09 12.66
C TYR A 20 -9.92 20.87 13.06
N ARG A 21 -11.10 20.38 12.66
CA ARG A 21 -12.40 21.05 12.88
C ARG A 21 -12.70 21.46 14.32
N ASN A 22 -12.23 20.71 15.31
CA ASN A 22 -12.48 21.00 16.73
C ASN A 22 -11.25 21.60 17.45
N ALA A 23 -10.23 22.05 16.72
CA ALA A 23 -9.06 22.70 17.31
C ALA A 23 -9.42 24.11 17.80
N ARG A 24 -9.18 24.38 19.08
CA ARG A 24 -9.42 25.70 19.70
C ARG A 24 -8.70 26.85 18.98
N PHE A 25 -7.49 26.60 18.49
CA PHE A 25 -6.69 27.56 17.74
C PHE A 25 -6.43 27.11 16.29
N GLY A 26 -7.23 26.18 15.76
CA GLY A 26 -7.14 25.77 14.36
C GLY A 26 -7.58 26.92 13.43
N ARG A 27 -6.87 27.06 12.30
CA ARG A 27 -7.16 28.03 11.23
C ARG A 27 -6.88 27.32 9.91
N ILE A 28 -7.94 27.10 9.13
CA ILE A 28 -7.83 26.36 7.87
C ILE A 28 -6.98 27.14 6.87
N GLU A 29 -7.02 28.46 6.92
CA GLU A 29 -6.22 29.37 6.12
C GLU A 29 -4.72 29.17 6.40
N CYS A 30 -4.33 28.93 7.66
CA CYS A 30 -2.95 28.59 8.00
C CYS A 30 -2.56 27.22 7.44
N HIS A 31 -3.46 26.23 7.50
CA HIS A 31 -3.22 24.91 6.93
C HIS A 31 -3.01 24.98 5.40
N GLU A 32 -3.84 25.76 4.71
CA GLU A 32 -3.77 25.99 3.28
C GLU A 32 -2.51 26.76 2.88
N ALA A 33 -2.13 27.80 3.63
CA ALA A 33 -0.91 28.57 3.40
C ALA A 33 0.35 27.69 3.54
N ILE A 34 0.43 26.86 4.60
CA ILE A 34 1.53 25.91 4.77
C ILE A 34 1.59 24.94 3.57
N CYS A 35 0.44 24.38 3.16
CA CYS A 35 0.38 23.49 2.00
C CYS A 35 0.75 24.18 0.68
N ALA A 36 0.46 25.47 0.53
CA ALA A 36 0.85 26.26 -0.64
C ALA A 36 2.36 26.48 -0.69
N TRP A 37 2.95 26.91 0.43
CA TRP A 37 4.38 27.12 0.54
C TRP A 37 5.16 25.82 0.36
N ALA A 38 4.70 24.71 0.95
CA ALA A 38 5.31 23.40 0.76
C ALA A 38 5.35 22.98 -0.71
N ARG A 39 4.27 23.25 -1.47
CA ARG A 39 4.22 22.98 -2.91
C ARG A 39 5.19 23.85 -3.70
N GLU A 40 5.26 25.14 -3.39
CA GLU A 40 6.19 26.06 -4.04
C GLU A 40 7.64 25.67 -3.79
N ILE A 41 7.98 25.33 -2.54
CA ILE A 41 9.30 24.81 -2.15
C ILE A 41 9.64 23.52 -2.93
N LEU A 42 8.70 22.58 -3.02
CA LEU A 42 8.92 21.33 -3.74
C LEU A 42 9.18 21.56 -5.24
N LEU A 43 8.46 22.49 -5.87
CA LEU A 43 8.66 22.85 -7.28
C LEU A 43 10.04 23.50 -7.50
N GLN A 44 10.43 24.44 -6.64
CA GLN A 44 11.78 25.03 -6.71
C GLN A 44 12.87 23.96 -6.52
N ALA A 45 12.65 22.99 -5.65
CA ALA A 45 13.60 21.89 -5.44
C ALA A 45 13.74 20.99 -6.68
N ILE A 46 12.63 20.73 -7.38
CA ILE A 46 12.62 20.01 -8.66
C ILE A 46 13.40 20.79 -9.72
N ASP A 47 13.18 22.10 -9.83
CA ASP A 47 13.88 22.95 -10.79
C ASP A 47 15.40 22.95 -10.53
N ILE A 48 15.82 23.10 -9.28
CA ILE A 48 17.24 23.04 -8.87
C ILE A 48 17.88 21.69 -9.25
N ALA A 49 17.17 20.58 -9.04
CA ALA A 49 17.66 19.25 -9.42
C ALA A 49 17.76 19.11 -10.95
N SER A 50 16.77 19.63 -11.69
CA SER A 50 16.74 19.60 -13.15
C SER A 50 17.87 20.41 -13.77
N GLU A 51 18.20 21.58 -13.22
CA GLU A 51 19.35 22.39 -13.63
C GLU A 51 20.70 21.67 -13.43
N GLU A 52 20.78 20.78 -12.45
CA GLU A 52 21.94 19.90 -12.24
C GLU A 52 21.84 18.59 -13.05
N GLY A 53 20.95 18.49 -14.04
CA GLY A 53 20.86 17.36 -14.96
C GLY A 53 20.13 16.13 -14.42
N TRP A 54 19.31 16.29 -13.38
CA TRP A 54 18.51 15.20 -12.81
C TRP A 54 17.05 15.24 -13.27
N GLU A 55 16.49 14.09 -13.60
CA GLU A 55 15.06 13.94 -13.84
C GLU A 55 14.35 13.62 -12.53
N THR A 56 13.25 14.33 -12.24
CA THR A 56 12.38 13.96 -11.12
C THR A 56 11.40 12.87 -11.55
N LEU A 57 11.61 11.65 -11.07
CA LEU A 57 10.71 10.51 -11.33
C LEU A 57 9.41 10.63 -10.54
N HIS A 58 9.50 11.15 -9.31
CA HIS A 58 8.35 11.32 -8.41
C HIS A 58 8.64 12.36 -7.34
N ALA A 59 7.61 13.04 -6.85
CA ALA A 59 7.72 13.97 -5.74
C ALA A 59 6.42 13.99 -4.91
N ILE A 60 6.54 13.92 -3.59
CA ILE A 60 5.39 13.97 -2.68
C ILE A 60 5.77 14.62 -1.34
N VAL A 61 4.96 15.59 -0.91
CA VAL A 61 5.14 16.36 0.33
C VAL A 61 6.53 17.02 0.38
N ASP A 62 7.48 16.41 1.09
CA ASP A 62 8.82 16.91 1.39
C ASP A 62 9.93 16.04 0.77
N SER A 63 9.55 15.11 -0.11
CA SER A 63 10.46 14.11 -0.67
C SER A 63 10.37 14.09 -2.20
N MET A 64 11.50 13.91 -2.87
CA MET A 64 11.60 13.71 -4.31
C MET A 64 12.55 12.57 -4.65
N TRP A 65 12.25 11.85 -5.74
CA TRP A 65 13.06 10.76 -6.27
C TRP A 65 13.64 11.22 -7.60
N LEU A 66 14.96 11.20 -7.68
CA LEU A 66 15.71 11.73 -8.80
C LEU A 66 16.43 10.60 -9.55
N SER A 67 16.46 10.72 -10.88
CA SER A 67 17.24 9.87 -11.78
C SER A 67 18.34 10.70 -12.42
N ASP A 68 19.58 10.20 -12.39
CA ASP A 68 20.72 10.88 -13.00
C ASP A 68 20.74 10.61 -14.51
N LEU A 69 20.44 11.61 -15.33
CA LEU A 69 20.42 11.46 -16.79
C LEU A 69 21.82 11.51 -17.42
N GLU A 70 22.81 12.03 -16.70
CA GLU A 70 24.17 12.23 -17.23
C GLU A 70 25.06 10.98 -17.09
N ASN A 71 24.54 9.88 -16.53
CA ASN A 71 25.28 8.62 -16.32
C ASN A 71 26.63 8.83 -15.62
N ARG A 72 26.65 9.66 -14.58
CA ARG A 72 27.87 10.05 -13.88
C ARG A 72 28.44 8.86 -13.11
N ASP A 73 29.77 8.86 -12.98
CA ASP A 73 30.44 7.98 -12.02
C ASP A 73 30.07 8.37 -10.58
N GLU A 74 30.23 7.43 -9.65
CA GLU A 74 29.81 7.62 -8.26
C GLU A 74 30.41 8.89 -7.61
N PRO A 75 31.72 9.21 -7.76
CA PRO A 75 32.28 10.43 -7.22
C PRO A 75 31.65 11.71 -7.80
N SER A 76 31.38 11.76 -9.11
CA SER A 76 30.76 12.94 -9.73
C SER A 76 29.29 13.06 -9.38
N ARG A 77 28.58 11.94 -9.26
CA ARG A 77 27.19 11.89 -8.79
C ARG A 77 27.07 12.44 -7.37
N ASN A 78 27.92 11.99 -6.44
CA ASN A 78 27.93 12.49 -5.06
C ASN A 78 28.21 14.00 -5.00
N ARG A 79 29.16 14.50 -5.78
CA ARG A 79 29.41 15.95 -5.90
C ARG A 79 28.21 16.71 -6.45
N SER A 80 27.45 16.14 -7.39
CA SER A 80 26.23 16.76 -7.92
C SER A 80 25.13 16.81 -6.86
N ILE A 81 24.92 15.73 -6.11
CA ILE A 81 23.98 15.68 -4.98
C ILE A 81 24.33 16.76 -3.95
N ASP A 82 25.60 16.92 -3.59
CA ASP A 82 26.03 17.95 -2.66
C ASP A 82 25.76 19.37 -3.18
N ARG A 83 25.96 19.63 -4.48
CA ARG A 83 25.60 20.92 -5.08
C ARG A 83 24.10 21.20 -5.00
N ILE A 84 23.26 20.20 -5.27
CA ILE A 84 21.80 20.32 -5.10
C ILE A 84 21.47 20.69 -3.65
N ARG A 85 22.01 19.96 -2.67
CA ARG A 85 21.77 20.21 -1.24
C ARG A 85 22.20 21.62 -0.82
N ILE A 86 23.36 22.07 -1.29
CA ILE A 86 23.86 23.44 -1.02
C ILE A 86 22.95 24.49 -1.65
N LYS A 87 22.51 24.30 -2.91
CA LYS A 87 21.57 25.22 -3.57
C LYS A 87 20.23 25.28 -2.83
N LEU A 88 19.67 24.14 -2.43
CA LEU A 88 18.44 24.06 -1.63
C LEU A 88 18.58 24.83 -0.32
N LEU A 89 19.68 24.60 0.41
CA LEU A 89 19.93 25.31 1.67
C LEU A 89 20.07 26.83 1.45
N ASN A 90 20.80 27.26 0.42
CA ASN A 90 21.07 28.67 0.19
C ASN A 90 19.86 29.44 -0.37
N GLN A 91 19.07 28.83 -1.24
CA GLN A 91 17.94 29.49 -1.91
C GLN A 91 16.64 29.34 -1.12
N ILE A 92 16.38 28.17 -0.55
CA ILE A 92 15.12 27.85 0.14
C ILE A 92 15.27 27.97 1.67
N GLY A 93 16.48 27.80 2.21
CA GLY A 93 16.73 27.83 3.64
C GLY A 93 16.39 26.53 4.36
N ILE A 94 16.08 25.46 3.62
CA ILE A 94 15.70 24.15 4.17
C ILE A 94 16.77 23.12 3.80
N PRO A 95 17.40 22.45 4.79
CA PRO A 95 18.36 21.39 4.51
C PRO A 95 17.66 20.17 3.93
N ALA A 96 18.28 19.57 2.91
CA ALA A 96 17.85 18.30 2.34
C ALA A 96 18.87 17.21 2.65
N ASP A 97 18.38 15.99 2.84
CA ASP A 97 19.20 14.81 3.11
C ASP A 97 19.01 13.76 2.01
N LEU A 98 20.11 13.09 1.65
CA LEU A 98 20.05 11.90 0.81
C LEU A 98 19.55 10.74 1.68
N GLU A 99 18.34 10.26 1.42
CA GLU A 99 17.75 9.17 2.21
C GLU A 99 18.27 7.79 1.79
N ASP A 100 18.41 7.53 0.49
CA ASP A 100 18.80 6.23 -0.07
C ASP A 100 19.21 6.37 -1.55
N ILE A 101 19.98 5.42 -2.06
CA ILE A 101 20.30 5.26 -3.49
C ILE A 101 19.65 3.96 -3.97
N TYR A 102 18.67 4.08 -4.87
CA TYR A 102 17.91 2.94 -5.37
C TYR A 102 18.58 2.31 -6.59
N HIS A 103 18.71 0.99 -6.61
CA HIS A 103 19.05 0.25 -7.83
C HIS A 103 17.88 0.27 -8.82
N TRP A 104 16.66 0.15 -8.28
CA TRP A 104 15.42 0.35 -9.03
C TRP A 104 14.27 0.72 -8.09
N ILE A 105 13.28 1.43 -8.62
CA ILE A 105 12.08 1.84 -7.90
C ILE A 105 10.89 1.83 -8.85
N CYS A 106 9.71 1.53 -8.32
CA CYS A 106 8.46 1.46 -9.04
C CYS A 106 7.39 2.29 -8.33
N PHE A 107 6.77 3.21 -9.08
CA PHE A 107 5.60 3.98 -8.65
C PHE A 107 4.34 3.31 -9.20
N ILE A 108 3.38 3.02 -8.31
CA ILE A 108 2.23 2.19 -8.66
C ILE A 108 1.13 3.07 -9.26
N PRO A 109 0.61 2.76 -10.46
CA PRO A 109 -0.47 3.52 -11.05
C PRO A 109 -1.77 3.39 -10.22
N ASN A 110 -2.59 4.44 -10.26
CA ASN A 110 -3.94 4.38 -9.74
C ASN A 110 -4.80 3.50 -10.65
N ARG A 111 -5.48 2.51 -10.08
CA ARG A 111 -6.36 1.57 -10.80
C ARG A 111 -7.46 2.25 -11.61
N THR A 112 -7.99 3.36 -11.10
CA THR A 112 -9.16 4.04 -11.67
C THR A 112 -8.75 5.10 -12.69
N THR A 113 -7.63 5.79 -12.46
CA THR A 113 -7.23 6.94 -13.29
C THR A 113 -5.97 6.69 -14.13
N GLY A 114 -5.26 5.57 -13.93
CA GLY A 114 -4.00 5.27 -14.62
C GLY A 114 -2.79 6.10 -14.15
N VAL A 115 -3.02 7.29 -13.61
CA VAL A 115 -1.98 8.20 -13.06
C VAL A 115 -1.34 7.59 -11.81
N GLY A 116 -0.02 7.76 -11.63
CA GLY A 116 0.72 7.31 -10.44
C GLY A 116 0.01 7.65 -9.12
N ALA A 117 -0.25 6.64 -8.28
CA ALA A 117 -0.76 6.87 -6.94
C ALA A 117 0.37 7.45 -6.08
N LEU A 118 0.26 8.73 -5.73
CA LEU A 118 1.31 9.49 -5.04
C LEU A 118 1.95 8.75 -3.85
N THR A 119 1.17 7.98 -3.10
CA THR A 119 1.58 7.34 -1.86
C THR A 119 1.92 5.85 -1.98
N LYS A 120 1.98 5.30 -3.20
CA LYS A 120 2.19 3.86 -3.42
C LYS A 120 3.40 3.61 -4.30
N TYR A 121 4.44 3.05 -3.71
CA TYR A 121 5.68 2.74 -4.41
C TYR A 121 6.46 1.67 -3.65
N PHE A 122 7.35 1.00 -4.36
CA PHE A 122 8.35 0.13 -3.77
C PHE A 122 9.65 0.19 -4.56
N GLY A 123 10.77 -0.02 -3.91
CA GLY A 123 12.08 -0.03 -4.54
C GLY A 123 13.11 -0.72 -3.66
N TYR A 124 14.20 -1.13 -4.29
CA TYR A 124 15.33 -1.76 -3.63
C TYR A 124 16.58 -0.90 -3.85
N GLY A 125 17.21 -0.50 -2.75
CA GLY A 125 18.40 0.35 -2.74
C GLY A 125 19.45 -0.15 -1.76
N ASP A 126 20.44 0.69 -1.49
CA ASP A 126 21.57 0.38 -0.60
C ASP A 126 21.10 0.10 0.84
N GLU A 127 20.03 0.78 1.30
CA GLU A 127 19.40 0.54 2.61
C GLU A 127 18.35 -0.59 2.59
N GLY A 128 18.20 -1.29 1.45
CA GLY A 128 17.29 -2.41 1.25
C GLY A 128 15.90 -2.02 0.75
N TRP A 129 14.87 -2.74 1.21
CA TRP A 129 13.49 -2.55 0.70
C TRP A 129 12.82 -1.30 1.25
N LYS A 130 12.49 -0.37 0.35
CA LYS A 130 11.51 0.69 0.61
C LYS A 130 10.16 0.26 0.07
N VAL A 131 9.15 0.14 0.94
CA VAL A 131 7.78 -0.25 0.54
C VAL A 131 6.75 0.66 1.19
N ARG A 132 5.90 1.29 0.37
CA ARG A 132 4.82 2.20 0.80
C ARG A 132 3.50 1.89 0.12
N GLY A 133 2.42 1.94 0.91
CA GLY A 133 1.05 1.99 0.40
C GLY A 133 0.47 0.71 -0.20
N ILE A 134 1.25 -0.35 -0.37
CA ILE A 134 0.77 -1.68 -0.79
C ILE A 134 0.32 -2.54 0.39
N GLU A 135 -0.38 -3.63 0.07
CA GLU A 135 -1.04 -4.54 1.00
C GLU A 135 -0.09 -5.09 2.08
N LEU A 136 1.19 -5.29 1.77
CA LEU A 136 2.28 -5.77 2.65
C LEU A 136 2.43 -4.92 3.92
N ARG A 137 2.11 -3.63 3.83
CA ARG A 137 2.21 -2.68 4.95
C ARG A 137 0.84 -2.33 5.56
N GLN A 138 -0.25 -2.88 5.04
CA GLN A 138 -1.60 -2.54 5.47
C GLN A 138 -2.08 -3.48 6.59
N HIS A 139 -2.33 -2.92 7.78
CA HIS A 139 -2.80 -3.69 8.94
C HIS A 139 -4.15 -4.42 8.78
N SER A 140 -4.86 -4.22 7.67
CA SER A 140 -6.11 -4.92 7.36
C SER A 140 -5.91 -6.16 6.48
N THR A 141 -4.70 -6.35 5.96
CA THR A 141 -4.30 -7.49 5.13
C THR A 141 -4.07 -8.72 6.00
N CYS A 142 -4.23 -9.92 5.43
CA CYS A 142 -3.90 -11.17 6.11
C CYS A 142 -2.46 -11.60 5.78
N THR A 143 -1.84 -12.37 6.69
CA THR A 143 -0.45 -12.82 6.58
C THR A 143 -0.15 -13.54 5.26
N TRP A 144 -1.09 -14.32 4.72
CA TRP A 144 -0.92 -15.01 3.44
C TRP A 144 -0.67 -14.04 2.27
N ILE A 145 -1.39 -12.91 2.24
CA ILE A 145 -1.18 -11.87 1.22
C ILE A 145 0.13 -11.11 1.45
N GLU A 146 0.49 -10.86 2.71
CA GLU A 146 1.78 -10.26 3.07
C GLU A 146 2.94 -11.14 2.61
N GLN A 147 2.87 -12.45 2.86
CA GLN A 147 3.86 -13.43 2.40
C GLN A 147 3.91 -13.50 0.87
N LEU A 148 2.75 -13.53 0.21
CA LEU A 148 2.67 -13.51 -1.25
C LEU A 148 3.40 -12.29 -1.83
N GLN A 149 3.15 -11.07 -1.32
CA GLN A 149 3.86 -9.88 -1.78
C GLN A 149 5.34 -9.89 -1.41
N THR A 150 5.70 -10.37 -0.22
CA THR A 150 7.11 -10.48 0.19
C THR A 150 7.88 -11.37 -0.76
N THR A 151 7.38 -12.58 -1.04
CA THR A 151 8.01 -13.50 -1.99
C THR A 151 8.08 -12.90 -3.39
N SER A 152 7.05 -12.20 -3.83
CA SER A 152 7.05 -11.54 -5.14
C SER A 152 8.08 -10.41 -5.24
N LEU A 153 8.28 -9.63 -4.19
CA LEU A 153 9.34 -8.64 -4.14
C LEU A 153 10.72 -9.30 -4.17
N GLU A 154 10.93 -10.35 -3.36
CA GLU A 154 12.21 -11.10 -3.37
C GLU A 154 12.53 -11.71 -4.73
N ILE A 155 11.54 -12.18 -5.49
CA ILE A 155 11.73 -12.64 -6.88
C ILE A 155 12.27 -11.52 -7.79
N LEU A 156 11.83 -10.28 -7.58
CA LEU A 156 12.19 -9.12 -8.41
C LEU A 156 13.46 -8.40 -7.93
N LYS A 157 13.97 -8.74 -6.76
CA LYS A 157 14.97 -7.97 -6.01
C LYS A 157 16.22 -7.64 -6.83
N ASP A 158 16.85 -8.67 -7.39
CA ASP A 158 18.13 -8.54 -8.08
C ASP A 158 17.95 -8.05 -9.51
N ASP A 159 16.89 -8.51 -10.19
CA ASP A 159 16.56 -8.13 -11.56
C ASP A 159 15.04 -8.22 -11.81
N PRO A 160 14.34 -7.09 -12.01
CA PRO A 160 12.92 -7.06 -12.29
C PRO A 160 12.59 -7.31 -13.78
N SER A 161 13.33 -8.19 -14.46
CA SER A 161 13.11 -8.53 -15.87
C SER A 161 11.79 -9.26 -16.12
N SER A 162 11.41 -9.38 -17.40
CA SER A 162 10.20 -10.11 -17.83
C SER A 162 10.15 -11.56 -17.30
N LEU A 163 11.31 -12.20 -17.12
CA LEU A 163 11.39 -13.56 -16.56
C LEU A 163 10.99 -13.57 -15.08
N SER A 164 11.57 -12.68 -14.26
CA SER A 164 11.24 -12.53 -12.84
C SER A 164 9.77 -12.11 -12.65
N GLN A 165 9.27 -11.21 -13.51
CA GLN A 165 7.85 -10.83 -13.52
C GLN A 165 6.92 -12.03 -13.81
N PHE A 166 7.30 -12.91 -14.74
CA PHE A 166 6.54 -14.14 -14.99
C PHE A 166 6.64 -15.13 -13.81
N GLN A 167 7.79 -15.21 -13.12
CA GLN A 167 7.91 -16.03 -11.91
C GLN A 167 6.97 -15.54 -10.80
N VAL A 168 6.74 -14.23 -10.69
CA VAL A 168 5.73 -13.66 -9.77
C VAL A 168 4.33 -14.16 -10.11
N THR A 169 3.93 -14.21 -11.39
CA THR A 169 2.61 -14.74 -11.77
C THR A 169 2.51 -16.25 -11.55
N VAL A 170 3.59 -17.02 -11.78
CA VAL A 170 3.64 -18.45 -11.44
C VAL A 170 3.46 -18.65 -9.93
N ASN A 171 4.12 -17.82 -9.11
CA ASN A 171 3.97 -17.86 -7.65
C ASN A 171 2.52 -17.60 -7.23
N LEU A 172 1.86 -16.58 -7.80
CA LEU A 172 0.45 -16.29 -7.56
C LEU A 172 -0.44 -17.51 -7.83
N HIS A 173 -0.30 -18.14 -9.00
CA HIS A 173 -1.14 -19.29 -9.37
C HIS A 173 -0.91 -20.50 -8.48
N ARG A 174 0.34 -20.75 -8.07
CA ARG A 174 0.67 -21.77 -7.08
C ARG A 174 -0.03 -21.50 -5.75
N GLU A 175 0.03 -20.27 -5.25
CA GLU A 175 -0.61 -19.89 -3.99
C GLU A 175 -2.15 -19.94 -4.07
N LEU A 176 -2.74 -19.53 -5.20
CA LEU A 176 -4.17 -19.68 -5.44
C LEU A 176 -4.59 -21.16 -5.49
N LYS A 177 -3.76 -22.03 -6.06
CA LYS A 177 -3.99 -23.49 -6.01
C LYS A 177 -3.91 -24.01 -4.57
N ASN A 178 -2.92 -23.58 -3.80
CA ASN A 178 -2.81 -23.95 -2.38
C ASN A 178 -4.04 -23.51 -1.58
N LEU A 179 -4.57 -22.31 -1.84
CA LEU A 179 -5.80 -21.82 -1.23
C LEU A 179 -7.01 -22.71 -1.61
N LYS A 180 -7.17 -23.04 -2.90
CA LYS A 180 -8.24 -23.91 -3.42
C LYS A 180 -8.18 -25.32 -2.86
N ASP A 181 -6.96 -25.86 -2.71
CA ASP A 181 -6.71 -27.18 -2.12
C ASP A 181 -6.85 -27.17 -0.57
N GLY A 182 -7.15 -26.02 0.05
CA GLY A 182 -7.28 -25.91 1.50
C GLY A 182 -5.96 -26.01 2.28
N LYS A 183 -4.82 -25.81 1.61
CA LYS A 183 -3.46 -25.92 2.18
C LYS A 183 -3.03 -24.65 2.93
N VAL A 184 -3.69 -23.52 2.69
CA VAL A 184 -3.44 -22.28 3.41
C VAL A 184 -4.16 -22.32 4.75
N ALA A 185 -3.40 -22.21 5.85
CA ALA A 185 -3.98 -22.29 7.18
C ALA A 185 -4.88 -21.09 7.46
N LEU A 186 -6.02 -21.34 8.11
CA LEU A 186 -7.03 -20.30 8.37
C LEU A 186 -6.49 -19.12 9.22
N LYS A 187 -5.50 -19.39 10.09
CA LYS A 187 -4.80 -18.36 10.87
C LYS A 187 -4.08 -17.33 10.00
N ASP A 188 -3.57 -17.75 8.85
CA ASP A 188 -2.82 -16.88 7.92
C ASP A 188 -3.77 -16.07 7.03
N LEU A 189 -5.08 -16.34 7.11
CA LEU A 189 -6.15 -15.66 6.39
C LEU A 189 -6.91 -14.65 7.26
N ILE A 190 -6.51 -14.45 8.51
CA ILE A 190 -7.15 -13.48 9.40
C ILE A 190 -6.95 -12.05 8.87
N ILE A 191 -8.05 -11.36 8.59
CA ILE A 191 -8.07 -9.93 8.25
C ILE A 191 -8.52 -9.10 9.46
N ALA A 192 -8.15 -7.83 9.48
CA ALA A 192 -8.59 -6.88 10.50
C ALA A 192 -9.40 -5.73 9.90
N ARG A 193 -10.60 -5.49 10.44
CA ARG A 193 -11.47 -4.38 10.02
C ARG A 193 -11.80 -3.49 11.21
N ARG A 194 -11.57 -2.19 11.07
CA ARG A 194 -11.95 -1.21 12.10
C ARG A 194 -13.46 -1.05 12.11
N ILE A 195 -14.05 -1.28 13.27
CA ILE A 195 -15.48 -1.12 13.50
C ILE A 195 -15.76 0.37 13.71
N ARG A 196 -16.68 0.92 12.93
CA ARG A 196 -17.04 2.35 12.98
C ARG A 196 -18.37 2.62 13.68
N LYS A 197 -19.23 1.62 13.77
CA LYS A 197 -20.60 1.70 14.26
C LYS A 197 -20.89 0.55 15.22
N GLU A 198 -21.86 0.74 16.09
CA GLU A 198 -22.32 -0.30 16.99
C GLU A 198 -23.13 -1.34 16.20
N LEU A 199 -23.17 -2.58 16.71
CA LEU A 199 -24.01 -3.61 16.13
C LEU A 199 -25.47 -3.19 16.20
N GLY A 200 -26.14 -3.10 15.05
CA GLY A 200 -27.52 -2.65 14.90
C GLY A 200 -27.65 -1.27 14.24
N ASP A 201 -26.59 -0.47 14.23
CA ASP A 201 -26.54 0.84 13.56
C ASP A 201 -26.10 0.73 12.08
N GLU A 202 -25.77 -0.47 11.62
CA GLU A 202 -25.35 -0.71 10.24
C GLU A 202 -26.54 -0.82 9.28
N ARG A 203 -26.55 0.04 8.26
CA ARG A 203 -27.56 -0.02 7.18
C ARG A 203 -27.28 -1.13 6.16
N VAL A 204 -26.03 -1.60 6.07
CA VAL A 204 -25.59 -2.57 5.06
C VAL A 204 -24.90 -3.74 5.76
N GLN A 205 -25.27 -4.96 5.38
CA GLN A 205 -24.63 -6.18 5.89
C GLN A 205 -23.28 -6.40 5.22
N THR A 206 -22.22 -5.92 5.86
CA THR A 206 -20.84 -6.14 5.40
C THR A 206 -20.23 -7.36 6.05
N ILE A 207 -19.04 -7.80 5.58
CA ILE A 207 -18.29 -8.87 6.24
C ILE A 207 -17.82 -8.49 7.66
N ALA A 208 -17.63 -7.18 7.92
CA ALA A 208 -17.35 -6.69 9.26
C ALA A 208 -18.59 -6.83 10.17
N THR A 209 -19.79 -6.57 9.63
CA THR A 209 -21.06 -6.81 10.33
C THR A 209 -21.25 -8.29 10.66
N ALA A 210 -20.88 -9.20 9.73
CA ALA A 210 -20.87 -10.63 9.99
C ALA A 210 -19.97 -11.03 11.18
N ALA A 211 -18.81 -10.37 11.33
CA ALA A 211 -17.92 -10.57 12.48
C ALA A 211 -18.52 -10.08 13.80
N LEU A 212 -19.22 -8.93 13.78
CA LEU A 212 -19.93 -8.43 14.96
C LEU A 212 -21.07 -9.37 15.38
N LEU A 213 -21.86 -9.87 14.42
CA LEU A 213 -22.91 -10.86 14.68
C LEU A 213 -22.33 -12.18 15.23
N ARG A 214 -21.19 -12.63 14.69
CA ARG A 214 -20.48 -13.82 15.20
C ARG A 214 -19.98 -13.60 16.64
N ALA A 215 -19.43 -12.43 16.95
CA ALA A 215 -19.02 -12.08 18.30
C ALA A 215 -20.21 -12.08 19.27
N ALA A 216 -21.33 -11.47 18.89
CA ALA A 216 -22.54 -11.45 19.71
C ALA A 216 -23.09 -12.85 19.97
N LYS A 217 -23.10 -13.73 18.95
CA LYS A 217 -23.47 -15.16 19.11
C LYS A 217 -22.60 -15.90 20.14
N LEU A 218 -21.35 -15.47 20.31
CA LEU A 218 -20.41 -16.00 21.30
C LEU A 218 -20.44 -15.25 22.64
N GLY A 219 -21.42 -14.37 22.86
CA GLY A 219 -21.53 -13.56 24.07
C GLY A 219 -20.47 -12.48 24.20
N ARG A 220 -19.84 -12.07 23.09
CA ARG A 220 -18.76 -11.06 23.06
C ARG A 220 -19.21 -9.80 22.34
N ARG A 221 -18.67 -8.66 22.77
CA ARG A 221 -18.90 -7.36 22.14
C ARG A 221 -17.60 -6.78 21.60
N ILE A 222 -17.65 -6.18 20.42
CA ILE A 222 -16.55 -5.43 19.82
C ILE A 222 -17.03 -3.97 19.63
N PRO A 223 -16.58 -3.02 20.45
CA PRO A 223 -17.07 -1.64 20.37
C PRO A 223 -16.51 -0.90 19.15
N PRO A 224 -17.18 0.18 18.71
CA PRO A 224 -16.66 1.13 17.75
C PRO A 224 -15.27 1.65 18.12
N GLY A 225 -14.43 1.88 17.11
CA GLY A 225 -13.04 2.26 17.28
C GLY A 225 -12.09 1.07 17.29
N ASN A 226 -12.53 -0.10 17.76
CA ASN A 226 -11.71 -1.32 17.82
C ASN A 226 -11.63 -2.03 16.46
N LYS A 227 -10.70 -2.98 16.35
CA LYS A 227 -10.55 -3.84 15.18
C LYS A 227 -11.22 -5.20 15.44
N ALA A 228 -12.15 -5.59 14.58
CA ALA A 228 -12.58 -6.98 14.49
C ALA A 228 -11.56 -7.76 13.67
N LYS A 229 -11.03 -8.85 14.23
CA LYS A 229 -10.11 -9.77 13.56
C LYS A 229 -10.80 -11.09 13.29
N PHE A 230 -10.85 -11.52 12.04
CA PHE A 230 -11.58 -12.72 11.62
C PHE A 230 -11.08 -13.23 10.27
N ALA A 231 -11.33 -14.49 9.99
CA ALA A 231 -11.18 -15.07 8.65
C ALA A 231 -12.56 -15.33 8.03
N VAL A 232 -12.69 -15.10 6.73
CA VAL A 232 -13.86 -15.45 5.91
C VAL A 232 -13.77 -16.91 5.49
N VAL A 233 -14.82 -17.69 5.78
CA VAL A 233 -14.87 -19.14 5.52
C VAL A 233 -15.99 -19.52 4.55
N SER A 234 -17.03 -18.69 4.42
CA SER A 234 -18.14 -18.92 3.49
C SER A 234 -18.82 -17.60 3.15
N TRP A 235 -18.21 -16.79 2.27
CA TRP A 235 -18.58 -15.40 2.03
C TRP A 235 -20.07 -15.24 1.68
N ARG A 236 -20.59 -16.10 0.82
CA ARG A 236 -21.98 -16.02 0.32
C ARG A 236 -23.00 -16.79 1.16
N HIS A 237 -22.62 -17.27 2.35
CA HIS A 237 -23.55 -18.04 3.19
C HIS A 237 -24.79 -17.20 3.60
N ARG A 238 -25.96 -17.83 3.63
CA ARG A 238 -27.24 -17.15 3.95
C ARG A 238 -27.23 -16.55 5.36
N HIS A 239 -26.73 -17.30 6.33
CA HIS A 239 -26.56 -16.81 7.70
C HIS A 239 -25.22 -16.09 7.86
N SER A 240 -25.27 -14.79 8.18
CA SER A 240 -24.08 -13.93 8.33
C SER A 240 -23.09 -14.41 9.37
N THR A 241 -23.55 -15.02 10.47
CA THR A 241 -22.68 -15.59 11.52
C THR A 241 -21.84 -16.78 11.06
N GLU A 242 -22.20 -17.40 9.94
CA GLU A 242 -21.44 -18.53 9.41
C GLU A 242 -20.42 -18.11 8.35
N ARG A 243 -20.49 -16.86 7.86
CA ARG A 243 -19.56 -16.36 6.83
C ARG A 243 -18.13 -16.23 7.34
N VAL A 244 -17.94 -16.08 8.66
CA VAL A 244 -16.66 -15.77 9.28
C VAL A 244 -16.39 -16.58 10.55
N ARG A 245 -15.13 -16.68 10.93
CA ARG A 245 -14.65 -17.15 12.24
C ARG A 245 -13.74 -16.10 12.85
N LEU A 246 -13.95 -15.74 14.11
CA LEU A 246 -13.12 -14.75 14.79
C LEU A 246 -11.70 -15.30 15.00
N ALA A 247 -10.71 -14.41 15.03
CA ALA A 247 -9.31 -14.79 15.30
C ALA A 247 -9.18 -15.63 16.57
N SER A 248 -9.89 -15.24 17.63
CA SER A 248 -9.90 -15.98 18.90
C SER A 248 -10.50 -17.38 18.82
N GLU A 249 -11.39 -17.66 17.85
CA GLU A 249 -11.91 -19.03 17.62
C GLU A 249 -10.87 -19.90 16.90
N ILE A 250 -10.11 -19.28 15.98
CA ILE A 250 -9.11 -19.93 15.13
C ILE A 250 -7.86 -20.25 15.95
N GLU A 251 -7.41 -19.29 16.78
CA GLU A 251 -6.22 -19.43 17.63
C GLU A 251 -6.42 -20.47 18.73
N SER A 252 -7.63 -20.59 19.28
CA SER A 252 -7.94 -21.59 20.31
C SER A 252 -8.19 -23.00 19.76
N GLN A 253 -8.10 -23.19 18.43
CA GLN A 253 -8.37 -24.46 17.73
C GLN A 253 -9.68 -25.13 18.17
N ASN A 254 -10.74 -24.33 18.37
CA ASN A 254 -12.05 -24.86 18.74
C ASN A 254 -12.55 -25.86 17.69
N ALA A 255 -13.33 -26.86 18.11
CA ALA A 255 -13.93 -27.87 17.22
C ALA A 255 -14.70 -27.26 16.02
N THR A 256 -15.24 -26.05 16.18
CA THR A 256 -15.96 -25.29 15.13
C THR A 256 -15.06 -24.69 14.04
N THR A 257 -13.74 -24.84 14.17
CA THR A 257 -12.74 -24.37 13.19
C THR A 257 -11.92 -25.52 12.60
N TYR A 258 -12.10 -26.74 13.11
CA TYR A 258 -11.46 -27.93 12.60
C TYR A 258 -11.88 -28.17 11.14
N GLN A 259 -10.92 -28.37 10.25
CA GLN A 259 -11.11 -28.56 8.79
C GLN A 259 -11.77 -27.38 8.03
N LEU A 260 -11.97 -26.22 8.65
CA LEU A 260 -12.42 -25.04 7.90
C LEU A 260 -11.27 -24.46 7.07
N THR A 261 -11.54 -24.24 5.80
CA THR A 261 -10.66 -23.53 4.86
C THR A 261 -11.18 -22.12 4.63
N GLY A 262 -10.30 -21.24 4.13
CA GLY A 262 -10.71 -19.91 3.72
C GLY A 262 -11.58 -19.91 2.47
N ASP A 263 -12.51 -18.97 2.40
CA ASP A 263 -13.36 -18.80 1.21
C ASP A 263 -12.55 -18.32 0.00
N VAL A 264 -12.46 -19.16 -1.03
CA VAL A 264 -11.67 -18.86 -2.23
C VAL A 264 -12.20 -17.62 -2.95
N GLU A 265 -13.52 -17.48 -3.08
CA GLU A 265 -14.13 -16.34 -3.79
C GLU A 265 -13.76 -15.02 -3.13
N PHE A 266 -13.57 -15.01 -1.80
CA PHE A 266 -13.18 -13.82 -1.05
C PHE A 266 -11.69 -13.49 -1.17
N TYR A 267 -10.81 -14.49 -1.05
CA TYR A 267 -9.36 -14.24 -0.99
C TYR A 267 -8.67 -14.19 -2.35
N GLU A 268 -9.18 -14.90 -3.37
CA GLU A 268 -8.57 -14.87 -4.71
C GLU A 268 -8.49 -13.44 -5.29
N PRO A 269 -9.57 -12.62 -5.26
CA PRO A 269 -9.49 -11.22 -5.68
C PRO A 269 -8.57 -10.35 -4.81
N LEU A 270 -8.31 -10.72 -3.55
CA LEU A 270 -7.34 -10.00 -2.70
C LEU A 270 -5.91 -10.30 -3.18
N ALA A 271 -5.60 -11.57 -3.45
CA ALA A 271 -4.29 -11.99 -3.95
C ALA A 271 -3.96 -11.41 -5.32
N ARG A 272 -4.92 -11.46 -6.26
CA ARG A 272 -4.75 -10.87 -7.60
C ARG A 272 -4.47 -9.36 -7.52
N ARG A 273 -5.21 -8.63 -6.68
CA ARG A 273 -4.98 -7.19 -6.47
C ARG A 273 -3.62 -6.89 -5.87
N ALA A 274 -3.20 -7.70 -4.90
CA ALA A 274 -1.89 -7.56 -4.27
C ALA A 274 -0.75 -7.77 -5.28
N ILE A 275 -0.87 -8.76 -6.17
CA ILE A 275 0.12 -9.00 -7.23
C ILE A 275 0.04 -7.95 -8.34
N TRP A 276 -1.15 -7.47 -8.68
CA TRP A 276 -1.30 -6.34 -9.59
C TRP A 276 -0.58 -5.08 -9.09
N ALA A 277 -0.60 -4.81 -7.79
CA ALA A 277 0.15 -3.68 -7.22
C ALA A 277 1.68 -3.82 -7.43
N ILE A 278 2.20 -5.04 -7.55
CA ILE A 278 3.62 -5.31 -7.82
C ILE A 278 3.92 -5.27 -9.33
N LEU A 279 3.05 -5.83 -10.17
CA LEU A 279 3.35 -6.01 -11.60
C LEU A 279 2.86 -4.87 -12.50
N SER A 280 1.89 -4.06 -12.05
CA SER A 280 1.36 -2.94 -12.84
C SER A 280 2.38 -1.87 -13.24
N PRO A 281 3.43 -1.53 -12.45
CA PRO A 281 4.49 -0.61 -12.90
C PRO A 281 5.25 -1.13 -14.13
N PHE A 282 5.29 -2.45 -14.34
CA PHE A 282 5.92 -3.08 -15.50
C PHE A 282 4.94 -3.24 -16.68
N GLY A 283 3.73 -2.68 -16.56
CA GLY A 283 2.72 -2.70 -17.61
C GLY A 283 1.88 -3.98 -17.67
N TRP A 284 1.76 -4.72 -16.56
CA TRP A 284 0.81 -5.83 -16.46
C TRP A 284 -0.57 -5.30 -16.08
N ASP A 285 -1.59 -5.80 -16.78
CA ASP A 285 -3.00 -5.63 -16.42
C ASP A 285 -3.53 -6.87 -15.69
N GLU A 286 -4.80 -6.83 -15.26
CA GLU A 286 -5.41 -7.96 -14.55
C GLU A 286 -5.54 -9.19 -15.44
N SER A 287 -5.88 -9.01 -16.72
CA SER A 287 -6.03 -10.12 -17.67
C SER A 287 -4.71 -10.85 -17.92
N GLY A 288 -3.61 -10.10 -18.01
CA GLY A 288 -2.28 -10.65 -18.19
C GLY A 288 -1.78 -11.41 -16.98
N ILE A 289 -2.12 -10.93 -15.78
CA ILE A 289 -1.85 -11.65 -14.52
C ILE A 289 -2.64 -12.96 -14.49
N ASP A 290 -3.89 -12.99 -14.96
CA ASP A 290 -4.74 -14.19 -14.97
C ASP A 290 -4.26 -15.24 -15.98
N CYS A 291 -3.80 -14.81 -17.16
CA CYS A 291 -3.35 -15.70 -18.22
C CYS A 291 -1.85 -16.01 -18.20
N CYS A 292 -1.09 -15.46 -17.23
CA CYS A 292 0.38 -15.47 -17.24
C CYS A 292 0.98 -14.95 -18.56
N ARG A 293 0.40 -13.90 -19.15
CA ARG A 293 0.87 -13.31 -20.40
C ARG A 293 0.85 -11.80 -20.31
N ARG A 294 1.96 -11.14 -20.62
CA ARG A 294 1.98 -9.69 -20.73
C ARG A 294 1.25 -9.29 -22.02
N GLN A 295 0.05 -8.73 -21.89
CA GLN A 295 -0.55 -7.97 -22.99
C GLN A 295 -0.03 -6.54 -22.93
N PRO A 296 0.34 -5.91 -24.05
CA PRO A 296 0.70 -4.50 -24.04
C PRO A 296 -0.52 -3.68 -23.60
N LEU A 297 -0.34 -2.79 -22.62
CA LEU A 297 -1.33 -1.76 -22.28
C LEU A 297 -1.46 -0.82 -23.48
N THR A 298 -2.42 -1.08 -24.37
CA THR A 298 -2.76 -0.17 -25.47
C THR A 298 -3.75 0.89 -24.98
N LEU A 299 -3.76 2.07 -25.59
CA LEU A 299 -4.75 3.12 -25.34
C LEU A 299 -6.20 2.59 -25.40
N GLU A 300 -6.47 1.59 -26.23
CA GLU A 300 -7.77 0.92 -26.36
C GLU A 300 -8.23 0.20 -25.07
N SER A 301 -7.29 -0.35 -24.29
CA SER A 301 -7.59 -1.00 -23.01
C SER A 301 -8.08 -0.02 -21.92
N PHE A 302 -7.76 1.27 -22.07
CA PHE A 302 -8.27 2.33 -21.19
C PHE A 302 -9.67 2.81 -21.61
N CYS A 303 -9.93 2.92 -22.91
CA CYS A 303 -11.24 3.36 -23.43
C CYS A 303 -12.37 2.35 -23.16
N GLN A 304 -12.08 1.05 -23.15
CA GLN A 304 -13.10 0.03 -22.87
C GLN A 304 -13.64 0.09 -21.43
N LYS A 305 -12.84 0.55 -20.46
CA LYS A 305 -13.29 0.72 -19.06
C LYS A 305 -14.22 1.93 -18.87
N SER A 306 -14.07 2.99 -19.66
CA SER A 306 -14.95 4.16 -19.57
C SER A 306 -16.34 3.92 -20.18
N GLU A 307 -16.46 3.02 -21.15
CA GLU A 307 -17.75 2.69 -21.76
C GLU A 307 -18.55 1.66 -20.95
N SER A 308 -17.89 0.80 -20.17
CA SER A 308 -18.59 -0.19 -19.30
C SER A 308 -19.15 0.40 -18.00
N ASP A 309 -18.74 1.63 -17.65
CA ASP A 309 -19.19 2.37 -16.46
C ASP A 309 -20.17 3.52 -16.80
N ALA A 310 -20.67 3.57 -18.05
CA ALA A 310 -21.75 4.47 -18.51
C ALA A 310 -23.05 3.68 -18.75
#